data_AF-A0A1Q7JFH2-F1
#
_entry.id   AF-A0A1Q7JFH2-F1
#
_cell.length_a   1.000
_cell.length_b   1.000
_cell.length_c   1.000
_cell.angle_alpha   90.00
_cell.angle_beta   90.00
_cell.angle_gamma   90.00
#
_symmetry.space_group_name_H-M   'P 1'
#
loop_
_entity.id
_entity.type
_entity.pdbx_description
1 polymer ?
#
loop_
_entity_poly.entity_id
_entity_poly.type
_entity_poly.pdbx_seq_one_letter_code
_entity_poly.pdbx_strand_id
1 'polypeptide(L)'
;MGHEPFDTPFELYQESSGGDQWSSANHRNRDGVVPHRLQGYRVRSGALDRRGRRASPVVSLTRGHRSIAVATADFWQNFPKAIEAGDDRITLRLWPRQYPDVHELQGGEQKTHTFFVAFGRDRVTGVPLDWCRSPLLARADPSWYCASGAVSYLTPTANDPDREYVALAQTAVDGPDAFERKREIIDEYGWRHFGDIYADHEAVFQSAGAPLISHYNNQYDGVAGFATRFLRSGDPRWWTLMDDLASHVADIDAYHTNSDKAAYNHGLFWHTYHYVDAGTSGHRSYPKHPKVGGGGPSAEHNYPAGLLLHYFLTGNPISRETAIELAQWVIDMDDGGQTIFRWIDRGATGLASMTGSPLYHGPGRGAANSIVALMTGHRASGEARFLLKAESLIHRCVHPNDDVAERHLLDAERRWFYTVFLQALGKYLDYKAELGAIDGAYAYARASLLHYAAWMVDHEYPYLDRPEILEYPTETWAAQDMRKSDVFAFAAKHSSGDTRARFLERADYFFQASVSTLSGMPTRTLTRPVVLMLTNGLMHAGCSRTSEMPAPPLTDGFGTRRSFVPQKVRALKHARIIAAVLTVIAIAGAAGLFYLLS
;
A
#
# COMPACT_ATOMS: atom_id res chain seq x y z
N MET A 1 -39.78 -7.29 -5.20
CA MET A 1 -39.98 -6.28 -4.13
C MET A 1 -40.69 -5.10 -4.75
N GLY A 2 -41.77 -4.61 -4.14
CA GLY A 2 -42.62 -3.57 -4.71
C GLY A 2 -42.02 -2.16 -4.57
N HIS A 3 -42.42 -1.25 -5.46
CA HIS A 3 -42.15 0.18 -5.30
C HIS A 3 -43.03 0.76 -4.19
N GLU A 4 -42.44 1.46 -3.23
CA GLU A 4 -43.19 2.27 -2.28
C GLU A 4 -43.43 3.66 -2.89
N PRO A 5 -44.69 4.07 -3.10
CA PRO A 5 -44.99 5.40 -3.62
C PRO A 5 -44.78 6.48 -2.56
N PHE A 6 -44.26 7.62 -2.97
CA PHE A 6 -44.08 8.81 -2.13
C PHE A 6 -44.59 10.05 -2.85
N ASP A 7 -45.14 11.00 -2.08
CA ASP A 7 -45.51 12.31 -2.58
C ASP A 7 -44.28 13.23 -2.68
N THR A 8 -44.28 14.13 -3.64
CA THR A 8 -43.32 15.22 -3.71
C THR A 8 -43.74 16.36 -2.77
N PRO A 9 -42.80 17.06 -2.09
CA PRO A 9 -41.36 16.82 -2.10
C PRO A 9 -40.96 15.57 -1.29
N PHE A 10 -40.00 14.82 -1.82
CA PHE A 10 -39.39 13.66 -1.18
C PHE A 10 -37.92 13.94 -0.83
N GLU A 11 -37.48 13.44 0.32
CA GLU A 11 -36.08 13.43 0.76
C GLU A 11 -35.75 12.07 1.36
N LEU A 12 -34.63 11.48 0.95
CA LEU A 12 -33.92 10.44 1.69
C LEU A 12 -32.53 10.97 2.00
N TYR A 13 -32.16 10.99 3.28
CA TYR A 13 -30.87 11.47 3.76
C TYR A 13 -30.24 10.45 4.72
N GLN A 14 -29.07 9.93 4.35
CA GLN A 14 -28.20 9.11 5.20
C GLN A 14 -27.10 10.01 5.78
N GLU A 15 -27.01 10.08 7.10
CA GLU A 15 -26.03 10.94 7.79
C GLU A 15 -24.79 10.19 8.27
N SER A 16 -24.95 8.99 8.80
CA SER A 16 -23.88 8.16 9.40
C SER A 16 -23.98 6.72 8.90
N SER A 17 -23.08 5.83 9.32
CA SER A 17 -23.10 4.40 8.91
C SER A 17 -24.37 3.66 9.35
N GLY A 18 -25.06 4.18 10.36
CA GLY A 18 -26.18 3.52 11.03
C GLY A 18 -25.79 2.28 11.85
N GLY A 19 -24.50 1.91 11.90
CA GLY A 19 -23.96 0.82 12.73
C GLY A 19 -23.99 1.16 14.22
N ASP A 20 -23.56 0.23 15.07
CA ASP A 20 -23.52 0.47 16.52
C ASP A 20 -22.48 1.54 16.90
N GLN A 21 -21.41 1.64 16.11
CA GLN A 21 -20.32 2.61 16.26
C GLN A 21 -20.49 3.86 15.37
N TRP A 22 -21.71 4.19 14.93
CA TRP A 22 -21.98 5.33 14.03
C TRP A 22 -21.46 6.69 14.53
N SER A 23 -21.23 6.84 15.84
CA SER A 23 -20.66 8.03 16.48
C SER A 23 -19.19 7.84 16.87
N SER A 24 -18.48 6.97 16.15
CA SER A 24 -17.07 6.63 16.38
C SER A 24 -16.18 7.87 16.32
N ALA A 25 -15.09 7.84 17.09
CA ALA A 25 -14.04 8.86 17.05
C ALA A 25 -13.36 8.96 15.68
N ASN A 26 -13.55 7.98 14.79
CA ASN A 26 -13.10 8.02 13.40
C ASN A 26 -13.65 9.24 12.64
N HIS A 27 -14.88 9.66 12.98
CA HIS A 27 -15.59 10.74 12.29
C HIS A 27 -15.35 12.13 12.87
N ARG A 28 -14.27 12.32 13.64
CA ARG A 28 -13.93 13.63 14.21
C ARG A 28 -13.64 14.65 13.09
N ASN A 29 -14.14 15.87 13.26
CA ASN A 29 -13.82 17.01 12.40
C ASN A 29 -12.52 17.72 12.84
N ARG A 30 -12.14 18.82 12.17
CA ARG A 30 -11.04 19.72 12.58
C ARG A 30 -11.01 20.15 14.04
N ASP A 31 -12.17 20.20 14.70
CA ASP A 31 -12.30 20.63 16.10
C ASP A 31 -12.22 19.43 17.08
N GLY A 32 -12.01 18.22 16.58
CA GLY A 32 -11.90 17.00 17.37
C GLY A 32 -13.24 16.44 17.86
N VAL A 33 -14.37 16.87 17.30
CA VAL A 33 -15.72 16.42 17.68
C VAL A 33 -16.38 15.63 16.56
N VAL A 34 -17.22 14.66 16.92
CA VAL A 34 -18.02 13.88 15.95
C VAL A 34 -19.31 14.64 15.66
N PRO A 35 -19.54 15.13 14.43
CA PRO A 35 -20.64 16.05 14.15
C PRO A 35 -21.99 15.35 13.97
N HIS A 36 -22.02 14.03 13.77
CA HIS A 36 -23.25 13.26 13.51
C HIS A 36 -24.29 13.40 14.64
N ARG A 37 -25.56 13.53 14.24
CA ARG A 37 -26.77 13.69 15.07
C ARG A 37 -27.80 12.59 14.83
N LEU A 38 -27.70 11.86 13.72
CA LEU A 38 -28.62 10.81 13.30
C LEU A 38 -27.85 9.50 13.06
N GLN A 39 -28.22 8.45 13.79
CA GLN A 39 -27.81 7.08 13.50
C GLN A 39 -28.58 6.56 12.28
N GLY A 40 -27.93 6.56 11.13
CA GLY A 40 -28.47 6.04 9.89
C GLY A 40 -29.12 7.08 8.98
N TYR A 41 -30.33 6.79 8.50
CA TYR A 41 -31.06 7.62 7.54
C TYR A 41 -32.43 8.07 8.01
N ARG A 42 -32.93 9.10 7.34
CA ARG A 42 -34.30 9.63 7.44
C ARG A 42 -34.91 9.79 6.05
N VAL A 43 -36.18 9.45 5.92
CA VAL A 43 -37.03 9.67 4.75
C VAL A 43 -38.13 10.65 5.11
N ARG A 44 -38.37 11.66 4.27
CA ARG A 44 -39.47 12.62 4.40
C ARG A 44 -40.27 12.73 3.11
N SER A 45 -41.58 12.75 3.23
CA SER A 45 -42.51 12.94 2.11
C SER A 45 -43.88 13.35 2.64
N GLY A 46 -44.33 14.58 2.35
CA GLY A 46 -45.55 15.13 2.94
C GLY A 46 -45.49 15.11 4.48
N ALA A 47 -46.42 14.39 5.12
CA ALA A 47 -46.45 14.19 6.58
C ALA A 47 -45.57 13.03 7.08
N LEU A 48 -44.99 12.22 6.17
CA LEU A 48 -44.13 11.10 6.53
C LEU A 48 -42.77 11.60 7.03
N ASP A 49 -42.32 11.08 8.18
CA ASP A 49 -40.94 11.14 8.66
C ASP A 49 -40.56 9.74 9.19
N ARG A 50 -39.78 8.99 8.41
CA ARG A 50 -39.37 7.61 8.74
C ARG A 50 -37.86 7.55 8.92
N ARG A 51 -37.40 6.81 9.93
CA ARG A 51 -35.96 6.57 10.18
C ARG A 51 -35.59 5.11 9.96
N GLY A 52 -34.33 4.85 9.63
CA GLY A 52 -33.76 3.52 9.52
C GLY A 52 -32.23 3.56 9.65
N ARG A 53 -31.58 2.39 9.60
CA ARG A 53 -30.12 2.28 9.83
C ARG A 53 -29.30 2.49 8.56
N ARG A 54 -29.46 1.61 7.55
CA ARG A 54 -28.62 1.61 6.33
C ARG A 54 -29.49 1.62 5.09
N ALA A 55 -29.42 2.69 4.30
CA ALA A 55 -30.14 2.82 3.04
C ALA A 55 -29.28 2.42 1.84
N SER A 56 -29.82 1.57 0.96
CA SER A 56 -29.28 1.29 -0.38
C SER A 56 -30.35 1.58 -1.43
N PRO A 57 -30.66 2.86 -1.67
CA PRO A 57 -31.87 3.28 -2.37
C PRO A 57 -31.75 3.23 -3.89
N VAL A 58 -32.88 2.94 -4.53
CA VAL A 58 -33.19 3.36 -5.89
C VAL A 58 -34.35 4.34 -5.78
N VAL A 59 -34.20 5.55 -6.29
CA VAL A 59 -35.28 6.55 -6.33
C VAL A 59 -35.65 6.81 -7.76
N SER A 60 -36.94 6.67 -8.09
CA SER A 60 -37.47 6.95 -9.43
C SER A 60 -38.53 8.04 -9.36
N LEU A 61 -38.43 9.02 -10.26
CA LEU A 61 -39.45 10.04 -10.49
C LEU A 61 -40.12 9.77 -11.84
N THR A 62 -41.43 9.61 -11.83
CA THR A 62 -42.24 9.31 -13.03
C THR A 62 -43.30 10.38 -13.24
N ARG A 63 -43.36 10.94 -14.46
CA ARG A 63 -44.37 11.90 -14.91
C ARG A 63 -44.93 11.46 -16.25
N GLY A 64 -46.18 10.99 -16.25
CA GLY A 64 -46.80 10.37 -17.42
C GLY A 64 -45.98 9.18 -17.91
N HIS A 65 -45.49 9.23 -19.15
CA HIS A 65 -44.65 8.18 -19.76
C HIS A 65 -43.13 8.39 -19.57
N ARG A 66 -42.71 9.47 -18.90
CA ARG A 66 -41.30 9.78 -18.65
C ARG A 66 -40.92 9.35 -17.25
N SER A 67 -39.78 8.68 -17.12
CA SER A 67 -39.20 8.32 -15.82
C SER A 67 -37.72 8.63 -15.79
N ILE A 68 -37.22 9.01 -14.63
CA ILE A 68 -35.79 9.06 -14.31
C ILE A 68 -35.57 8.30 -13.01
N ALA A 69 -34.55 7.45 -12.98
CA ALA A 69 -34.14 6.74 -11.76
C ALA A 69 -32.68 7.02 -11.45
N VAL A 70 -32.34 7.11 -10.17
CA VAL A 70 -30.96 7.28 -9.69
C VAL A 70 -30.67 6.25 -8.60
N ALA A 71 -29.46 5.69 -8.64
CA ALA A 71 -28.94 4.77 -7.63
C ALA A 71 -27.44 4.98 -7.41
N THR A 72 -26.97 4.66 -6.21
CA THR A 72 -25.56 4.63 -5.81
C THR A 72 -25.32 3.30 -5.10
N ALA A 73 -24.33 2.51 -5.53
CA ALA A 73 -24.07 1.18 -4.97
C ALA A 73 -23.79 1.27 -3.46
N ASP A 74 -22.78 2.07 -3.09
CA ASP A 74 -22.30 2.24 -1.73
C ASP A 74 -22.85 3.50 -1.06
N PHE A 75 -24.18 3.66 -1.11
CA PHE A 75 -24.86 4.87 -0.66
C PHE A 75 -24.64 5.14 0.83
N TRP A 76 -24.93 4.16 1.70
CA TRP A 76 -24.74 4.32 3.13
C TRP A 76 -23.29 4.16 3.55
N GLN A 77 -22.52 3.32 2.86
CA GLN A 77 -21.11 3.10 3.18
C GLN A 77 -20.28 4.36 2.94
N ASN A 78 -20.61 5.17 1.93
CA ASN A 78 -19.96 6.45 1.65
C ASN A 78 -20.78 7.65 2.19
N PHE A 79 -21.45 7.49 3.33
CA PHE A 79 -22.18 8.59 3.96
C PHE A 79 -21.27 9.83 4.19
N PRO A 80 -21.85 11.03 4.35
CA PRO A 80 -23.27 11.35 4.24
C PRO A 80 -23.71 11.46 2.77
N LYS A 81 -24.96 11.09 2.46
CA LYS A 81 -25.57 11.23 1.11
C LYS A 81 -27.06 11.52 1.19
N ALA A 82 -27.60 12.20 0.18
CA ALA A 82 -29.04 12.38 0.06
C ALA A 82 -29.55 12.20 -1.37
N ILE A 83 -30.80 11.75 -1.51
CA ILE A 83 -31.58 11.83 -2.76
C ILE A 83 -32.85 12.61 -2.47
N GLU A 84 -33.07 13.68 -3.21
CA GLU A 84 -34.25 14.53 -3.13
C GLU A 84 -35.04 14.43 -4.43
N ALA A 85 -36.38 14.41 -4.37
CA ALA A 85 -37.23 14.53 -5.55
C ALA A 85 -38.25 15.65 -5.36
N GLY A 86 -38.29 16.57 -6.32
CA GLY A 86 -39.33 17.59 -6.47
C GLY A 86 -40.29 17.24 -7.59
N ASP A 87 -41.08 18.22 -8.02
CA ASP A 87 -42.13 17.94 -9.00
C ASP A 87 -41.60 17.57 -10.39
N ASP A 88 -40.44 18.09 -10.77
CA ASP A 88 -39.84 17.99 -12.10
C ASP A 88 -38.37 17.57 -12.10
N ARG A 89 -37.78 17.33 -10.91
CA ARG A 89 -36.35 17.05 -10.76
C ARG A 89 -36.06 16.00 -9.69
N ILE A 90 -34.99 15.24 -9.90
CA ILE A 90 -34.32 14.41 -8.90
C ILE A 90 -32.93 15.00 -8.63
N THR A 91 -32.48 15.01 -7.38
CA THR A 91 -31.18 15.55 -6.99
C THR A 91 -30.45 14.54 -6.10
N LEU A 92 -29.35 14.00 -6.61
CA LEU A 92 -28.37 13.25 -5.81
C LEU A 92 -27.39 14.25 -5.19
N ARG A 93 -27.35 14.30 -3.86
CA ARG A 93 -26.35 15.07 -3.11
C ARG A 93 -25.24 14.13 -2.66
N LEU A 94 -24.10 14.22 -3.33
CA LEU A 94 -22.86 13.57 -2.90
C LEU A 94 -22.34 14.19 -1.59
N TRP A 95 -22.60 15.48 -1.40
CA TRP A 95 -22.28 16.29 -0.23
C TRP A 95 -23.57 16.98 0.26
N PRO A 96 -24.38 16.31 1.10
CA PRO A 96 -25.70 16.80 1.48
C PRO A 96 -25.62 18.02 2.40
N ARG A 97 -26.40 19.07 2.08
CA ARG A 97 -26.56 20.28 2.91
C ARG A 97 -27.18 20.02 4.28
N GLN A 98 -27.80 18.85 4.45
CA GLN A 98 -28.38 18.36 5.70
C GLN A 98 -27.29 18.01 6.72
N TYR A 99 -26.06 17.76 6.27
CA TYR A 99 -24.94 17.44 7.14
C TYR A 99 -24.72 18.58 8.15
N PRO A 100 -24.56 18.27 9.45
CA PRO A 100 -24.55 19.28 10.52
C PRO A 100 -23.27 20.11 10.60
N ASP A 101 -22.28 19.84 9.74
CA ASP A 101 -20.99 20.54 9.63
C ASP A 101 -20.63 20.70 8.14
N VAL A 102 -19.43 21.18 7.83
CA VAL A 102 -18.87 21.21 6.48
C VAL A 102 -18.29 19.83 6.11
N HIS A 103 -18.11 19.62 4.81
CA HIS A 103 -17.36 18.48 4.29
C HIS A 103 -15.90 18.91 4.13
N GLU A 104 -15.06 18.49 5.08
CA GLU A 104 -13.66 18.90 5.17
C GLU A 104 -12.75 17.98 4.35
N LEU A 105 -12.01 18.55 3.40
CA LEU A 105 -10.91 17.88 2.72
C LEU A 105 -9.58 18.30 3.35
N GLN A 106 -8.75 17.33 3.67
CA GLN A 106 -7.34 17.58 3.97
C GLN A 106 -6.58 17.84 2.67
N GLY A 107 -5.41 18.49 2.76
CA GLY A 107 -4.63 18.85 1.57
C GLY A 107 -4.41 17.64 0.65
N GLY A 108 -4.71 17.80 -0.63
CA GLY A 108 -4.55 16.77 -1.66
C GLY A 108 -5.46 15.55 -1.54
N GLU A 109 -6.47 15.54 -0.65
CA GLU A 109 -7.53 14.53 -0.69
C GLU A 109 -8.38 14.70 -1.95
N GLN A 110 -8.74 13.58 -2.55
CA GLN A 110 -9.74 13.50 -3.60
C GLN A 110 -10.79 12.45 -3.20
N LYS A 111 -11.94 12.46 -3.88
CA LYS A 111 -12.92 11.38 -3.72
C LYS A 111 -13.69 11.16 -5.00
N THR A 112 -13.69 9.90 -5.43
CA THR A 112 -14.48 9.41 -6.55
C THR A 112 -15.84 8.91 -6.04
N HIS A 113 -16.92 9.31 -6.73
CA HIS A 113 -18.27 8.84 -6.45
C HIS A 113 -18.90 8.24 -7.71
N THR A 114 -19.28 6.96 -7.62
CA THR A 114 -19.96 6.25 -8.71
C THR A 114 -21.46 6.23 -8.46
N PHE A 115 -22.25 6.67 -9.46
CA PHE A 115 -23.70 6.58 -9.43
C PHE A 115 -24.25 6.30 -10.82
N PHE A 116 -25.47 5.79 -10.87
CA PHE A 116 -26.13 5.37 -12.10
C PHE A 116 -27.43 6.14 -12.27
N VAL A 117 -27.74 6.45 -13.52
CA VAL A 117 -28.97 7.15 -13.91
C VAL A 117 -29.62 6.37 -15.04
N ALA A 118 -30.91 6.05 -14.90
CA ALA A 118 -31.72 5.47 -15.98
C ALA A 118 -32.75 6.48 -16.45
N PHE A 119 -32.82 6.68 -17.76
CA PHE A 119 -33.87 7.47 -18.41
C PHE A 119 -34.87 6.53 -19.07
N GLY A 120 -36.14 6.63 -18.68
CA GLY A 120 -37.18 5.71 -19.12
C GLY A 120 -37.13 4.36 -18.40
N ARG A 121 -37.58 3.32 -19.10
CA ARG A 121 -37.67 1.95 -18.56
C ARG A 121 -36.29 1.27 -18.63
N ASP A 122 -35.76 0.90 -17.48
CA ASP A 122 -34.69 -0.10 -17.38
C ASP A 122 -35.24 -1.48 -17.74
N ARG A 123 -34.54 -2.20 -18.63
CA ARG A 123 -34.90 -3.54 -19.09
C ARG A 123 -33.98 -4.63 -18.54
N VAL A 124 -32.95 -4.27 -17.78
CA VAL A 124 -31.99 -5.21 -17.18
C VAL A 124 -32.62 -5.91 -15.98
N THR A 125 -33.29 -5.15 -15.11
CA THR A 125 -33.96 -5.65 -13.90
C THR A 125 -35.39 -5.15 -13.78
N GLY A 126 -36.22 -5.83 -12.98
CA GLY A 126 -37.63 -5.46 -12.77
C GLY A 126 -37.81 -4.16 -11.98
N VAL A 127 -36.89 -3.87 -11.05
CA VAL A 127 -36.72 -2.56 -10.42
C VAL A 127 -35.59 -1.85 -11.18
N PRO A 128 -35.75 -0.59 -11.64
CA PRO A 128 -34.69 0.12 -12.34
C PRO A 128 -33.41 0.20 -11.52
N LEU A 129 -32.25 0.03 -12.16
CA LEU A 129 -30.91 0.15 -11.56
C LEU A 129 -30.64 -0.81 -10.39
N ASP A 130 -31.46 -1.84 -10.20
CA ASP A 130 -31.28 -2.78 -9.10
C ASP A 130 -29.96 -3.55 -9.20
N TRP A 131 -29.54 -3.85 -10.44
CA TRP A 131 -28.27 -4.46 -10.78
C TRP A 131 -27.05 -3.67 -10.28
N CYS A 132 -27.18 -2.36 -10.03
CA CYS A 132 -26.08 -1.53 -9.53
C CYS A 132 -25.71 -1.86 -8.07
N ARG A 133 -26.62 -2.45 -7.29
CA ARG A 133 -26.39 -2.80 -5.88
C ARG A 133 -25.63 -4.10 -5.71
N SER A 134 -25.60 -4.92 -6.75
CA SER A 134 -24.89 -6.19 -6.80
C SER A 134 -24.50 -6.45 -8.26
N PRO A 135 -23.50 -5.72 -8.79
CA PRO A 135 -23.10 -5.85 -10.18
C PRO A 135 -22.65 -7.28 -10.49
N LEU A 136 -22.91 -7.72 -11.72
CA LEU A 136 -22.42 -9.02 -12.18
C LEU A 136 -20.89 -9.00 -12.28
N LEU A 137 -20.24 -9.96 -11.62
CA LEU A 137 -18.81 -10.18 -11.73
C LEU A 137 -18.51 -11.29 -12.74
N ALA A 138 -17.93 -10.94 -13.87
CA ALA A 138 -17.36 -11.90 -14.80
C ALA A 138 -15.97 -12.33 -14.31
N ARG A 139 -15.74 -13.64 -14.17
CA ARG A 139 -14.46 -14.20 -13.74
C ARG A 139 -14.14 -15.47 -14.52
N ALA A 140 -12.86 -15.71 -14.77
CA ALA A 140 -12.38 -16.98 -15.29
C ALA A 140 -12.28 -18.02 -14.16
N ASP A 141 -12.11 -19.29 -14.52
CA ASP A 141 -11.77 -20.33 -13.56
C ASP A 141 -10.39 -20.05 -12.95
N PRO A 142 -10.18 -20.26 -11.63
CA PRO A 142 -8.88 -20.03 -11.01
C PRO A 142 -7.70 -20.77 -11.66
N SER A 143 -7.94 -21.96 -12.22
CA SER A 143 -6.92 -22.71 -12.96
C SER A 143 -6.43 -21.96 -14.19
N TRP A 144 -7.29 -21.19 -14.86
CA TRP A 144 -6.92 -20.39 -16.02
C TRP A 144 -6.01 -19.22 -15.62
N TYR A 145 -6.39 -18.48 -14.57
CA TYR A 145 -5.55 -17.39 -14.06
C TYR A 145 -4.17 -17.90 -13.66
N CYS A 146 -4.10 -18.99 -12.90
CA CYS A 146 -2.84 -19.56 -12.43
C CYS A 146 -1.98 -20.11 -13.58
N ALA A 147 -2.58 -20.78 -14.56
CA ALA A 147 -1.87 -21.32 -15.72
C ALA A 147 -1.35 -20.26 -16.68
N SER A 148 -1.96 -19.06 -16.71
CA SER A 148 -1.56 -17.98 -17.62
C SER A 148 -0.14 -17.44 -17.38
N GLY A 149 0.37 -17.56 -16.15
CA GLY A 149 1.65 -16.98 -15.75
C GLY A 149 1.68 -15.44 -15.70
N ALA A 150 0.55 -14.76 -15.95
CA ALA A 150 0.48 -13.28 -15.95
C ALA A 150 0.78 -12.67 -14.57
N VAL A 151 0.42 -13.41 -13.52
CA VAL A 151 0.86 -13.19 -12.14
C VAL A 151 1.64 -14.43 -11.71
N SER A 152 2.90 -14.23 -11.34
CA SER A 152 3.82 -15.32 -11.02
C SER A 152 3.39 -16.10 -9.78
N TYR A 153 3.74 -17.38 -9.74
CA TYR A 153 3.65 -18.26 -8.57
C TYR A 153 2.24 -18.49 -8.01
N LEU A 154 1.21 -18.31 -8.84
CA LEU A 154 -0.14 -18.64 -8.42
C LEU A 154 -0.41 -20.14 -8.57
N THR A 155 -1.00 -20.72 -7.54
CA THR A 155 -1.58 -22.06 -7.54
C THR A 155 -3.04 -21.95 -7.15
N PRO A 156 -3.98 -22.61 -7.85
CA PRO A 156 -5.39 -22.59 -7.45
C PRO A 156 -5.52 -23.03 -5.99
N THR A 157 -6.32 -22.33 -5.19
CA THR A 157 -6.47 -22.60 -3.75
C THR A 157 -6.88 -24.06 -3.48
N ALA A 158 -7.74 -24.62 -4.35
CA ALA A 158 -8.14 -26.02 -4.27
C ALA A 158 -6.96 -27.01 -4.41
N ASN A 159 -5.90 -26.63 -5.14
CA ASN A 159 -4.75 -27.46 -5.44
C ASN A 159 -3.52 -27.13 -4.58
N ASP A 160 -3.59 -26.10 -3.75
CA ASP A 160 -2.49 -25.73 -2.85
C ASP A 160 -2.33 -26.82 -1.76
N PRO A 161 -1.15 -27.47 -1.66
CA PRO A 161 -0.88 -28.48 -0.64
C PRO A 161 -0.77 -27.89 0.78
N ASP A 162 -0.45 -26.61 0.91
CA ASP A 162 -0.16 -25.94 2.18
C ASP A 162 -1.45 -25.46 2.86
N ARG A 163 -2.26 -26.42 3.33
CA ARG A 163 -3.61 -26.14 3.86
C ARG A 163 -3.64 -25.19 5.04
N GLU A 164 -2.65 -25.25 5.94
CA GLU A 164 -2.56 -24.33 7.08
C GLU A 164 -2.25 -22.91 6.63
N TYR A 165 -1.34 -22.72 5.68
CA TYR A 165 -1.07 -21.42 5.06
C TYR A 165 -2.32 -20.83 4.40
N VAL A 166 -3.05 -21.65 3.64
CA VAL A 166 -4.33 -21.25 3.05
C VAL A 166 -5.32 -20.83 4.13
N ALA A 167 -5.44 -21.59 5.23
CA ALA A 167 -6.35 -21.28 6.32
C ALA A 167 -5.99 -19.95 7.02
N LEU A 168 -4.70 -19.67 7.25
CA LEU A 168 -4.22 -18.40 7.81
C LEU A 168 -4.61 -17.22 6.91
N ALA A 169 -4.42 -17.33 5.59
CA ALA A 169 -4.83 -16.29 4.66
C ALA A 169 -6.36 -16.11 4.64
N GLN A 170 -7.11 -17.20 4.73
CA GLN A 170 -8.57 -17.21 4.62
C GLN A 170 -9.28 -16.48 5.78
N THR A 171 -8.63 -16.30 6.94
CA THR A 171 -9.19 -15.53 8.06
C THR A 171 -9.44 -14.05 7.74
N ALA A 172 -8.88 -13.53 6.64
CA ALA A 172 -9.20 -12.18 6.19
C ALA A 172 -10.66 -12.02 5.74
N VAL A 173 -11.33 -13.10 5.31
CA VAL A 173 -12.75 -13.08 4.87
C VAL A 173 -13.65 -14.02 5.67
N ASP A 174 -13.07 -14.97 6.41
CA ASP A 174 -13.79 -15.93 7.26
C ASP A 174 -13.56 -15.70 8.76
N GLY A 175 -14.53 -16.08 9.59
CA GLY A 175 -14.39 -16.05 11.05
C GLY A 175 -14.47 -14.65 11.69
N PRO A 176 -14.55 -14.53 13.02
CA PRO A 176 -14.94 -13.30 13.72
C PRO A 176 -14.13 -12.05 13.33
N ASP A 177 -12.87 -12.25 12.95
CA ASP A 177 -11.89 -11.20 12.67
C ASP A 177 -11.73 -10.91 11.16
N ALA A 178 -12.66 -11.33 10.31
CA ALA A 178 -12.64 -10.94 8.90
C ALA A 178 -12.66 -9.41 8.74
N PHE A 179 -12.04 -8.89 7.66
CA PHE A 179 -11.89 -7.44 7.47
C PHE A 179 -13.22 -6.68 7.42
N GLU A 180 -14.27 -7.28 6.84
CA GLU A 180 -15.61 -6.72 6.87
C GLU A 180 -16.13 -6.50 8.30
N ARG A 181 -15.87 -7.43 9.22
CA ARG A 181 -16.27 -7.32 10.64
C ARG A 181 -15.40 -6.32 11.39
N LYS A 182 -14.10 -6.29 11.12
CA LYS A 182 -13.19 -5.30 11.72
C LYS A 182 -13.56 -3.87 11.36
N ARG A 183 -14.07 -3.65 10.13
CA ARG A 183 -14.60 -2.36 9.66
C ARG A 183 -15.66 -1.78 10.61
N GLU A 184 -16.52 -2.63 11.16
CA GLU A 184 -17.59 -2.23 12.10
C GLU A 184 -17.06 -1.77 13.48
N ILE A 185 -15.87 -2.20 13.89
CA ILE A 185 -15.31 -1.92 15.23
C ILE A 185 -15.02 -0.43 15.40
N ILE A 186 -14.41 0.19 14.39
CA ILE A 186 -14.06 1.61 14.40
C ILE A 186 -14.97 2.46 13.51
N ASP A 187 -15.99 1.84 12.93
CA ASP A 187 -16.87 2.44 11.92
C ASP A 187 -16.07 3.01 10.74
N GLU A 188 -15.23 2.16 10.12
CA GLU A 188 -14.39 2.46 8.94
C GLU A 188 -15.26 2.56 7.66
N TYR A 189 -16.25 3.45 7.75
CA TYR A 189 -17.23 3.83 6.75
C TYR A 189 -17.24 5.35 6.63
N GLY A 190 -17.99 5.88 5.68
CA GLY A 190 -18.05 7.29 5.35
C GLY A 190 -17.17 7.60 4.15
N TRP A 191 -17.43 8.75 3.52
CA TRP A 191 -16.78 9.13 2.27
C TRP A 191 -15.25 9.13 2.33
N ARG A 192 -14.67 9.41 3.51
CA ARG A 192 -13.22 9.45 3.73
C ARG A 192 -12.64 8.07 4.03
N HIS A 193 -13.31 7.26 4.85
CA HIS A 193 -12.73 6.03 5.43
C HIS A 193 -13.07 4.77 4.66
N PHE A 194 -14.26 4.73 4.03
CA PHE A 194 -14.73 3.52 3.38
C PHE A 194 -13.75 3.03 2.31
N GLY A 195 -13.30 1.80 2.49
CA GLY A 195 -12.40 1.08 1.62
C GLY A 195 -11.07 0.69 2.27
N ASP A 196 -10.59 1.45 3.25
CA ASP A 196 -9.40 1.07 4.01
C ASP A 196 -9.69 -0.09 5.00
N ILE A 197 -8.62 -0.57 5.63
CA ILE A 197 -8.62 -1.66 6.59
C ILE A 197 -8.26 -1.10 7.97
N TYR A 198 -8.96 -1.57 9.01
CA TYR A 198 -8.59 -1.27 10.38
C TYR A 198 -7.23 -1.88 10.76
N ALA A 199 -6.28 -1.05 11.19
CA ALA A 199 -4.97 -1.47 11.70
C ALA A 199 -5.05 -1.87 13.19
N ASP A 200 -5.89 -2.85 13.50
CA ASP A 200 -6.16 -3.39 14.86
C ASP A 200 -4.93 -3.81 15.67
N HIS A 201 -3.85 -4.22 15.02
CA HIS A 201 -2.57 -4.55 15.65
C HIS A 201 -1.91 -3.34 16.35
N GLU A 202 -2.30 -2.11 16.00
CA GLU A 202 -1.88 -0.90 16.72
C GLU A 202 -2.69 -0.68 18.01
N ALA A 203 -3.79 -1.40 18.20
CA ALA A 203 -4.65 -1.29 19.38
C ALA A 203 -4.35 -2.34 20.46
N VAL A 204 -3.41 -3.27 20.24
CA VAL A 204 -3.18 -4.42 21.16
C VAL A 204 -2.76 -4.05 22.58
N PHE A 205 -2.15 -2.88 22.77
CA PHE A 205 -1.74 -2.38 24.08
C PHE A 205 -2.75 -1.42 24.72
N GLN A 206 -3.86 -1.14 24.04
CA GLN A 206 -4.88 -0.26 24.58
C GLN A 206 -5.67 -0.98 25.67
N SER A 207 -5.74 -0.37 26.85
CA SER A 207 -6.64 -0.81 27.93
C SER A 207 -8.10 -0.49 27.62
N ALA A 208 -9.02 -1.09 28.38
CA ALA A 208 -10.48 -0.93 28.23
C ALA A 208 -10.94 0.51 27.91
N GLY A 209 -11.82 0.65 26.91
CA GLY A 209 -12.33 1.93 26.42
C GLY A 209 -12.86 1.84 25.00
N ALA A 210 -13.06 3.00 24.36
CA ALA A 210 -13.35 3.05 22.92
C ALA A 210 -12.14 2.56 22.11
N PRO A 211 -12.36 1.86 20.98
CA PRO A 211 -11.26 1.32 20.18
C PRO A 211 -10.37 2.43 19.63
N LEU A 212 -9.06 2.17 19.57
CA LEU A 212 -8.06 3.09 19.03
C LEU A 212 -8.26 3.27 17.52
N ILE A 213 -8.35 4.55 17.15
CA ILE A 213 -8.12 5.18 15.85
C ILE A 213 -6.91 4.70 15.04
N SER A 214 -6.97 3.71 14.14
CA SER A 214 -5.80 3.39 13.30
C SER A 214 -6.12 2.86 11.90
N HIS A 215 -5.55 3.51 10.90
CA HIS A 215 -5.73 3.20 9.48
C HIS A 215 -4.52 2.46 8.93
N TYR A 216 -4.75 1.51 8.02
CA TYR A 216 -3.69 0.63 7.52
C TYR A 216 -2.99 1.18 6.28
N ASN A 217 -3.65 2.07 5.53
CA ASN A 217 -3.12 2.79 4.37
C ASN A 217 -2.33 1.88 3.39
N ASN A 218 -2.89 0.70 3.09
CA ASN A 218 -2.29 -0.29 2.19
C ASN A 218 -0.85 -0.74 2.55
N GLN A 219 -0.49 -0.78 3.84
CA GLN A 219 0.81 -1.30 4.27
C GLN A 219 1.02 -2.73 3.73
N TYR A 220 2.20 -2.97 3.13
CA TYR A 220 2.57 -4.26 2.53
C TYR A 220 1.70 -4.70 1.33
N ASP A 221 1.02 -3.76 0.66
CA ASP A 221 0.24 -4.00 -0.56
C ASP A 221 -0.93 -4.97 -0.36
N GLY A 222 -1.86 -4.61 0.53
CA GLY A 222 -3.11 -5.34 0.74
C GLY A 222 -3.92 -5.50 -0.54
N VAL A 223 -3.89 -4.51 -1.44
CA VAL A 223 -4.55 -4.59 -2.76
C VAL A 223 -4.02 -5.79 -3.56
N ALA A 224 -2.69 -5.94 -3.68
CA ALA A 224 -2.09 -7.10 -4.33
C ALA A 224 -2.43 -8.41 -3.60
N GLY A 225 -2.45 -8.40 -2.26
CA GLY A 225 -2.86 -9.53 -1.44
C GLY A 225 -4.27 -10.01 -1.80
N PHE A 226 -5.25 -9.13 -1.85
CA PHE A 226 -6.63 -9.48 -2.20
C PHE A 226 -6.78 -9.92 -3.65
N ALA A 227 -6.14 -9.22 -4.59
CA ALA A 227 -6.15 -9.58 -6.00
C ALA A 227 -5.63 -11.01 -6.23
N THR A 228 -4.50 -11.36 -5.62
CA THR A 228 -3.93 -12.71 -5.75
C THR A 228 -4.83 -13.78 -5.14
N ARG A 229 -5.50 -13.52 -4.02
CA ARG A 229 -6.48 -14.48 -3.46
C ARG A 229 -7.72 -14.64 -4.33
N PHE A 230 -8.21 -13.57 -4.95
CA PHE A 230 -9.29 -13.64 -5.93
C PHE A 230 -8.88 -14.54 -7.11
N LEU A 231 -7.71 -14.31 -7.70
CA LEU A 231 -7.20 -15.09 -8.84
C LEU A 231 -7.06 -16.59 -8.51
N ARG A 232 -6.67 -16.92 -7.27
CA ARG A 232 -6.44 -18.30 -6.83
C ARG A 232 -7.70 -19.06 -6.42
N SER A 233 -8.72 -18.37 -5.92
CA SER A 233 -9.92 -19.00 -5.35
C SER A 233 -11.19 -18.75 -6.17
N GLY A 234 -11.23 -17.66 -6.93
CA GLY A 234 -12.42 -17.11 -7.55
C GLY A 234 -13.41 -16.49 -6.55
N ASP A 235 -13.17 -16.53 -5.23
CA ASP A 235 -14.11 -16.04 -4.22
C ASP A 235 -14.32 -14.51 -4.36
N PRO A 236 -15.57 -14.05 -4.61
CA PRO A 236 -15.83 -12.65 -4.93
C PRO A 236 -15.63 -11.71 -3.74
N ARG A 237 -15.53 -12.21 -2.50
CA ARG A 237 -15.25 -11.37 -1.34
C ARG A 237 -13.87 -10.72 -1.42
N TRP A 238 -12.90 -11.44 -2.00
CA TRP A 238 -11.57 -10.88 -2.29
C TRP A 238 -11.63 -9.79 -3.35
N TRP A 239 -12.51 -9.92 -4.34
CA TRP A 239 -12.74 -8.87 -5.34
C TRP A 239 -13.26 -7.59 -4.68
N THR A 240 -14.28 -7.71 -3.82
CA THR A 240 -14.83 -6.55 -3.10
C THR A 240 -13.76 -5.87 -2.25
N LEU A 241 -12.99 -6.62 -1.46
CA LEU A 241 -11.91 -6.03 -0.65
C LEU A 241 -10.81 -5.37 -1.50
N MET A 242 -10.47 -5.97 -2.64
CA MET A 242 -9.49 -5.41 -3.59
C MET A 242 -9.98 -4.07 -4.18
N ASP A 243 -11.20 -4.03 -4.71
CA ASP A 243 -11.77 -2.85 -5.39
C ASP A 243 -12.03 -1.69 -4.41
N ASP A 244 -12.58 -2.02 -3.24
CA ASP A 244 -12.77 -1.10 -2.10
C ASP A 244 -11.44 -0.42 -1.71
N LEU A 245 -10.41 -1.23 -1.43
CA LEU A 245 -9.11 -0.72 -0.98
C LEU A 245 -8.38 0.03 -2.10
N ALA A 246 -8.41 -0.46 -3.35
CA ALA A 246 -7.75 0.20 -4.47
C ALA A 246 -8.31 1.61 -4.70
N SER A 247 -9.63 1.77 -4.60
CA SER A 247 -10.31 3.05 -4.71
C SER A 247 -9.96 3.98 -3.54
N HIS A 248 -9.92 3.46 -2.30
CA HIS A 248 -9.48 4.24 -1.13
C HIS A 248 -8.04 4.73 -1.27
N VAL A 249 -7.11 3.84 -1.62
CA VAL A 249 -5.68 4.18 -1.78
C VAL A 249 -5.50 5.27 -2.82
N ALA A 250 -6.19 5.13 -3.96
CA ALA A 250 -6.08 6.08 -5.04
C ALA A 250 -6.68 7.44 -4.69
N ASP A 251 -7.81 7.51 -3.99
CA ASP A 251 -8.49 8.77 -3.67
C ASP A 251 -7.89 9.48 -2.43
N ILE A 252 -7.61 8.72 -1.38
CA ILE A 252 -7.37 9.21 -0.01
C ILE A 252 -5.91 9.10 0.38
N ASP A 253 -5.30 7.91 0.28
CA ASP A 253 -3.94 7.68 0.79
C ASP A 253 -2.85 8.31 -0.08
N ALA A 254 -3.05 8.34 -1.41
CA ALA A 254 -2.15 9.01 -2.33
C ALA A 254 -2.26 10.54 -2.22
N TYR A 255 -1.13 11.25 -2.31
CA TYR A 255 -1.09 12.69 -2.12
C TYR A 255 -1.20 13.48 -3.45
N HIS A 256 -2.40 13.92 -3.81
CA HIS A 256 -2.64 14.60 -5.09
C HIS A 256 -2.34 16.11 -5.05
N THR A 257 -1.05 16.47 -5.07
CA THR A 257 -0.65 17.89 -5.13
C THR A 257 0.69 18.11 -5.82
N ASN A 258 0.84 19.31 -6.39
CA ASN A 258 2.11 19.84 -6.92
C ASN A 258 2.66 20.99 -6.07
N SER A 259 2.01 21.31 -4.94
CA SER A 259 2.28 22.53 -4.17
C SER A 259 3.14 22.32 -2.93
N ASP A 260 3.65 21.12 -2.68
CA ASP A 260 4.59 20.79 -1.60
C ASP A 260 5.99 20.44 -2.16
N LYS A 261 6.86 19.90 -1.31
CA LYS A 261 8.19 19.40 -1.64
C LYS A 261 8.07 18.15 -2.51
N ALA A 262 9.04 17.93 -3.40
CA ALA A 262 9.11 16.71 -4.21
C ALA A 262 9.10 15.40 -3.39
N ALA A 263 9.60 15.45 -2.15
CA ALA A 263 9.54 14.32 -1.22
C ALA A 263 8.13 14.01 -0.68
N TYR A 264 7.14 14.88 -0.93
CA TYR A 264 5.75 14.74 -0.48
C TYR A 264 4.79 14.62 -1.66
N ASN A 265 4.87 15.54 -2.63
CA ASN A 265 4.00 15.56 -3.81
C ASN A 265 3.88 14.17 -4.44
N HIS A 266 2.65 13.69 -4.63
CA HIS A 266 2.33 12.40 -5.28
C HIS A 266 2.80 11.16 -4.53
N GLY A 267 3.26 11.29 -3.28
CA GLY A 267 3.64 10.16 -2.44
C GLY A 267 2.46 9.49 -1.74
N LEU A 268 2.63 8.22 -1.36
CA LEU A 268 1.66 7.47 -0.57
C LEU A 268 1.86 7.76 0.92
N PHE A 269 0.83 8.23 1.63
CA PHE A 269 0.92 8.44 3.07
C PHE A 269 1.08 7.12 3.84
N TRP A 270 1.93 7.16 4.86
CA TRP A 270 2.11 6.06 5.80
C TRP A 270 0.83 5.80 6.60
N HIS A 271 0.67 4.57 7.09
CA HIS A 271 -0.34 4.20 8.09
C HIS A 271 -0.27 5.08 9.36
N THR A 272 -1.30 4.98 10.22
CA THR A 272 -1.34 5.72 11.49
C THR A 272 -0.11 5.42 12.38
N TYR A 273 0.35 6.41 13.14
CA TYR A 273 1.52 6.25 14.02
C TYR A 273 1.35 5.08 15.01
N HIS A 274 2.43 4.35 15.27
CA HIS A 274 2.39 3.15 16.09
C HIS A 274 1.80 3.41 17.48
N TYR A 275 0.79 2.63 17.84
CA TYR A 275 0.10 2.67 19.14
C TYR A 275 -0.46 4.05 19.55
N VAL A 276 -0.72 4.95 18.60
CA VAL A 276 -1.29 6.28 18.84
C VAL A 276 -2.54 6.47 17.99
N ASP A 277 -3.60 6.98 18.61
CA ASP A 277 -4.86 7.29 17.93
C ASP A 277 -4.69 8.31 16.79
N ALA A 278 -5.25 8.03 15.63
CA ALA A 278 -5.19 8.88 14.44
C ALA A 278 -5.70 10.31 14.67
N GLY A 279 -6.53 10.55 15.69
CA GLY A 279 -6.98 11.89 16.07
C GLY A 279 -7.54 12.67 14.87
N THR A 280 -7.04 13.89 14.66
CA THR A 280 -7.45 14.73 13.52
C THR A 280 -6.59 14.52 12.28
N SER A 281 -5.56 13.66 12.30
CA SER A 281 -4.79 13.38 11.07
C SER A 281 -5.52 12.41 10.15
N GLY A 282 -6.43 11.56 10.68
CA GLY A 282 -7.10 10.53 9.88
C GLY A 282 -6.08 9.71 9.10
N HIS A 283 -6.25 9.63 7.78
CA HIS A 283 -5.37 8.90 6.86
C HIS A 283 -4.06 9.64 6.50
N ARG A 284 -3.78 10.83 7.06
CA ARG A 284 -2.52 11.59 6.81
C ARG A 284 -1.41 11.24 7.79
N SER A 285 -1.29 9.95 8.11
CA SER A 285 -0.21 9.37 8.90
C SER A 285 -0.20 9.80 10.37
N TYR A 286 0.55 10.83 10.76
CA TYR A 286 0.89 11.07 12.17
C TYR A 286 0.06 12.22 12.79
N PRO A 287 -0.61 11.98 13.93
CA PRO A 287 -1.43 12.98 14.60
C PRO A 287 -0.58 14.01 15.35
N LYS A 288 -1.20 15.14 15.69
CA LYS A 288 -0.62 16.09 16.64
C LYS A 288 -0.70 15.52 18.06
N HIS A 289 0.36 14.84 18.48
CA HIS A 289 0.47 14.23 19.81
C HIS A 289 1.85 14.48 20.44
N PRO A 290 1.97 14.63 21.77
CA PRO A 290 3.27 14.71 22.43
C PRO A 290 4.18 13.54 22.02
N LYS A 291 5.46 13.84 21.72
CA LYS A 291 6.49 12.86 21.31
C LYS A 291 6.27 12.19 19.94
N VAL A 292 5.22 12.56 19.21
CA VAL A 292 5.04 12.14 17.81
C VAL A 292 5.63 13.21 16.88
N GLY A 293 6.48 12.79 15.96
CA GLY A 293 7.08 13.66 14.94
C GLY A 293 6.11 13.95 13.79
N GLY A 294 6.56 14.74 12.81
CA GLY A 294 5.80 14.92 11.57
C GLY A 294 5.81 13.65 10.72
N GLY A 295 4.63 13.21 10.28
CA GLY A 295 4.47 12.09 9.35
C GLY A 295 4.47 12.53 7.89
N GLY A 296 4.15 11.60 7.00
CA GLY A 296 4.02 11.87 5.57
C GLY A 296 4.34 10.66 4.71
N PRO A 297 4.39 10.86 3.38
CA PRO A 297 4.87 9.85 2.49
C PRO A 297 6.31 9.44 2.76
N SER A 298 6.63 8.17 2.52
CA SER A 298 8.01 7.66 2.63
C SER A 298 8.28 6.53 1.64
N ALA A 299 9.51 6.46 1.13
CA ALA A 299 9.97 5.33 0.32
C ALA A 299 9.77 3.99 1.04
N GLU A 300 9.81 3.98 2.38
CA GLU A 300 9.58 2.78 3.20
C GLU A 300 8.11 2.33 3.22
N HIS A 301 7.19 3.11 2.63
CA HIS A 301 5.76 2.82 2.49
C HIS A 301 5.26 3.26 1.10
N ASN A 302 5.64 2.52 0.06
CA ASN A 302 5.21 2.77 -1.32
C ASN A 302 4.85 1.45 -2.02
N TYR A 303 3.56 1.20 -2.22
CA TYR A 303 3.03 -0.10 -2.63
C TYR A 303 2.08 -0.02 -3.84
N PRO A 304 2.58 0.25 -5.06
CA PRO A 304 1.73 0.46 -6.23
C PRO A 304 1.42 -0.82 -7.04
N ALA A 305 2.02 -1.97 -6.72
CA ALA A 305 1.89 -3.17 -7.56
C ALA A 305 0.45 -3.70 -7.57
N GLY A 306 -0.25 -3.65 -6.44
CA GLY A 306 -1.67 -3.98 -6.34
C GLY A 306 -2.56 -3.08 -7.18
N LEU A 307 -2.27 -1.77 -7.26
CA LEU A 307 -3.03 -0.83 -8.09
C LEU A 307 -2.90 -1.15 -9.59
N LEU A 308 -1.70 -1.54 -10.04
CA LEU A 308 -1.52 -1.96 -11.43
C LEU A 308 -2.26 -3.28 -11.72
N LEU A 309 -2.23 -4.24 -10.79
CA LEU A 309 -2.99 -5.48 -10.93
C LEU A 309 -4.50 -5.21 -10.93
N HIS A 310 -4.96 -4.28 -10.10
CA HIS A 310 -6.33 -3.81 -10.08
C HIS A 310 -6.74 -3.25 -11.45
N TYR A 311 -5.91 -2.39 -12.07
CA TYR A 311 -6.16 -1.91 -13.43
C TYR A 311 -6.28 -3.05 -14.46
N PHE A 312 -5.40 -4.05 -14.42
CA PHE A 312 -5.49 -5.18 -15.36
C PHE A 312 -6.76 -6.01 -15.18
N LEU A 313 -7.31 -6.06 -13.97
CA LEU A 313 -8.53 -6.80 -13.66
C LEU A 313 -9.81 -6.02 -13.97
N THR A 314 -9.81 -4.70 -13.76
CA THR A 314 -11.03 -3.87 -13.82
C THR A 314 -11.06 -2.90 -14.99
N GLY A 315 -9.91 -2.59 -15.58
CA GLY A 315 -9.74 -1.50 -16.53
C GLY A 315 -9.77 -0.11 -15.89
N ASN A 316 -9.71 0.01 -14.55
CA ASN A 316 -9.82 1.30 -13.86
C ASN A 316 -8.61 2.21 -14.13
N PRO A 317 -8.76 3.32 -14.89
CA PRO A 317 -7.64 4.16 -15.29
C PRO A 317 -6.99 4.89 -14.11
N ILE A 318 -7.75 5.21 -13.06
CA ILE A 318 -7.23 5.90 -11.86
C ILE A 318 -6.17 5.02 -11.19
N SER A 319 -6.44 3.72 -11.03
CA SER A 319 -5.45 2.81 -10.43
C SER A 319 -4.16 2.72 -11.26
N ARG A 320 -4.25 2.76 -12.60
CA ARG A 320 -3.08 2.80 -13.47
C ARG A 320 -2.31 4.11 -13.30
N GLU A 321 -3.01 5.24 -13.31
CA GLU A 321 -2.42 6.58 -13.18
C GLU A 321 -1.70 6.72 -11.84
N THR A 322 -2.36 6.39 -10.73
CA THR A 322 -1.75 6.41 -9.39
C THR A 322 -0.54 5.49 -9.29
N ALA A 323 -0.57 4.29 -9.89
CA ALA A 323 0.58 3.39 -9.90
C ALA A 323 1.80 3.99 -10.63
N ILE A 324 1.58 4.70 -11.74
CA ILE A 324 2.64 5.40 -12.48
C ILE A 324 3.14 6.62 -11.71
N GLU A 325 2.24 7.40 -11.10
CA GLU A 325 2.60 8.57 -10.28
C GLU A 325 3.46 8.17 -9.08
N LEU A 326 3.12 7.09 -8.38
CA LEU A 326 3.92 6.57 -7.27
C LEU A 326 5.31 6.07 -7.70
N ALA A 327 5.45 5.61 -8.95
CA ALA A 327 6.74 5.26 -9.55
C ALA A 327 7.54 6.52 -9.94
N GLN A 328 6.86 7.52 -10.48
CA GLN A 328 7.44 8.81 -10.84
C GLN A 328 7.94 9.56 -9.59
N TRP A 329 7.18 9.51 -8.50
CA TRP A 329 7.55 10.06 -7.21
C TRP A 329 8.90 9.53 -6.71
N VAL A 330 9.24 8.26 -6.96
CA VAL A 330 10.56 7.69 -6.63
C VAL A 330 11.71 8.42 -7.32
N ILE A 331 11.51 8.82 -8.58
CA ILE A 331 12.50 9.61 -9.33
C ILE A 331 12.58 11.01 -8.73
N ASP A 332 11.43 11.65 -8.51
CA ASP A 332 11.35 13.05 -8.07
C ASP A 332 11.86 13.27 -6.65
N MET A 333 11.53 12.39 -5.71
CA MET A 333 12.05 12.48 -4.34
C MET A 333 13.56 12.30 -4.29
N ASP A 334 14.15 11.54 -5.24
CA ASP A 334 15.59 11.32 -5.30
C ASP A 334 16.32 12.36 -6.17
N ASP A 335 15.61 13.27 -6.85
CA ASP A 335 16.20 14.32 -7.67
C ASP A 335 16.65 15.52 -6.81
N GLY A 336 17.96 15.64 -6.62
CA GLY A 336 18.57 16.74 -5.88
C GLY A 336 18.28 18.12 -6.48
N GLY A 337 18.01 18.20 -7.78
CA GLY A 337 17.61 19.42 -8.49
C GLY A 337 16.30 20.01 -8.00
N GLN A 338 15.44 19.21 -7.37
CA GLN A 338 14.14 19.64 -6.83
C GLN A 338 14.21 20.13 -5.39
N THR A 339 15.40 20.11 -4.78
CA THR A 339 15.59 20.52 -3.38
C THR A 339 16.15 21.94 -3.25
N ILE A 340 16.14 22.48 -2.04
CA ILE A 340 16.82 23.75 -1.72
C ILE A 340 18.34 23.69 -1.92
N PHE A 341 18.96 22.49 -1.92
CA PHE A 341 20.41 22.32 -2.07
C PHE A 341 20.88 22.36 -3.52
N ARG A 342 19.97 22.46 -4.51
CA ARG A 342 20.26 22.46 -5.95
C ARG A 342 21.29 23.48 -6.44
N TRP A 343 21.53 24.53 -5.66
CA TRP A 343 22.51 25.58 -5.96
C TRP A 343 23.94 25.18 -5.58
N ILE A 344 24.11 24.13 -4.78
CA ILE A 344 25.41 23.64 -4.27
C ILE A 344 25.69 22.22 -4.75
N ASP A 345 24.68 21.35 -4.78
CA ASP A 345 24.78 19.96 -5.23
C ASP A 345 23.44 19.57 -5.85
N ARG A 346 23.42 19.00 -7.05
CA ARG A 346 22.20 18.52 -7.74
C ARG A 346 22.08 17.00 -7.79
N GLY A 347 23.03 16.27 -7.21
CA GLY A 347 23.04 14.81 -7.24
C GLY A 347 21.97 14.21 -6.34
N ALA A 348 21.81 12.89 -6.41
CA ALA A 348 20.73 12.17 -5.75
C ALA A 348 20.60 12.48 -4.25
N THR A 349 19.35 12.65 -3.78
CA THR A 349 19.03 13.02 -2.40
C THR A 349 19.33 11.88 -1.43
N GLY A 350 19.05 10.64 -1.85
CA GLY A 350 19.06 9.45 -1.00
C GLY A 350 17.67 9.01 -0.54
N LEU A 351 16.64 9.85 -0.71
CA LEU A 351 15.30 9.61 -0.15
C LEU A 351 14.65 8.34 -0.68
N ALA A 352 14.90 7.97 -1.95
CA ALA A 352 14.41 6.72 -2.55
C ALA A 352 15.14 5.44 -2.09
N SER A 353 16.08 5.54 -1.15
CA SER A 353 16.90 4.40 -0.73
C SER A 353 17.20 4.36 0.76
N MET A 354 16.93 5.44 1.49
CA MET A 354 17.14 5.46 2.92
C MET A 354 16.20 4.48 3.61
N THR A 355 16.62 3.90 4.73
CA THR A 355 15.76 3.05 5.56
C THR A 355 16.16 3.19 7.01
N GLY A 356 15.21 3.56 7.88
CA GLY A 356 15.39 3.73 9.33
C GLY A 356 16.28 4.92 9.73
N SER A 357 17.20 5.36 8.85
CA SER A 357 18.07 6.50 9.06
C SER A 357 18.41 7.18 7.73
N PRO A 358 18.53 8.53 7.68
CA PRO A 358 18.96 9.26 6.48
C PRO A 358 20.35 8.90 5.94
N LEU A 359 21.16 8.15 6.69
CA LEU A 359 22.52 7.75 6.31
C LEU A 359 22.63 6.28 5.88
N TYR A 360 21.61 5.46 6.14
CA TYR A 360 21.66 4.06 5.77
C TYR A 360 21.05 3.84 4.39
N HIS A 361 21.91 3.50 3.43
CA HIS A 361 21.54 3.16 2.04
C HIS A 361 22.03 1.75 1.70
N GLY A 362 21.88 0.80 2.63
CA GLY A 362 22.12 -0.62 2.37
C GLY A 362 20.86 -1.33 1.89
N PRO A 363 20.80 -2.67 1.88
CA PRO A 363 19.57 -3.40 1.60
C PRO A 363 18.53 -3.04 2.67
N GLY A 364 17.49 -2.32 2.26
CA GLY A 364 16.47 -1.77 3.13
C GLY A 364 15.12 -1.65 2.44
N ARG A 365 14.03 -1.61 3.22
CA ARG A 365 12.65 -1.57 2.68
C ARG A 365 12.37 -0.32 1.85
N GLY A 366 13.00 0.82 2.16
CA GLY A 366 12.83 2.04 1.38
C GLY A 366 13.32 1.90 -0.06
N ALA A 367 14.50 1.30 -0.22
CA ALA A 367 15.02 0.96 -1.55
C ALA A 367 14.21 -0.18 -2.21
N ALA A 368 13.79 -1.18 -1.44
CA ALA A 368 13.01 -2.31 -1.93
C ALA A 368 11.69 -1.87 -2.57
N ASN A 369 10.89 -1.09 -1.82
CA ASN A 369 9.62 -0.55 -2.28
C ASN A 369 9.81 0.39 -3.46
N SER A 370 10.86 1.20 -3.44
CA SER A 370 11.22 2.06 -4.59
C SER A 370 11.52 1.25 -5.85
N ILE A 371 12.27 0.14 -5.75
CA ILE A 371 12.55 -0.76 -6.88
C ILE A 371 11.25 -1.39 -7.40
N VAL A 372 10.36 -1.87 -6.52
CA VAL A 372 9.06 -2.43 -6.90
C VAL A 372 8.17 -1.39 -7.57
N ALA A 373 8.13 -0.16 -7.05
CA ALA A 373 7.38 0.94 -7.66
C ALA A 373 7.90 1.28 -9.06
N LEU A 374 9.22 1.36 -9.24
CA LEU A 374 9.82 1.61 -10.55
C LEU A 374 9.54 0.47 -11.55
N MET A 375 9.62 -0.80 -11.13
CA MET A 375 9.20 -1.91 -11.98
C MET A 375 7.72 -1.81 -12.37
N THR A 376 6.86 -1.40 -11.44
CA THR A 376 5.44 -1.18 -11.68
C THR A 376 5.22 -0.07 -12.71
N GLY A 377 5.91 1.06 -12.57
CA GLY A 377 5.88 2.17 -13.54
C GLY A 377 6.32 1.72 -14.94
N HIS A 378 7.43 0.98 -15.04
CA HIS A 378 7.87 0.43 -16.32
C HIS A 378 6.84 -0.53 -16.92
N ARG A 379 6.26 -1.44 -16.12
CA ARG A 379 5.26 -2.40 -16.60
C ARG A 379 3.97 -1.69 -17.07
N ALA A 380 3.63 -0.55 -16.48
CA ALA A 380 2.44 0.23 -16.82
C ALA A 380 2.62 1.17 -18.03
N SER A 381 3.83 1.72 -18.25
CA SER A 381 4.08 2.75 -19.28
C SER A 381 5.08 2.36 -20.36
N GLY A 382 5.94 1.36 -20.13
CA GLY A 382 7.04 0.97 -21.02
C GLY A 382 8.24 1.93 -20.99
N GLU A 383 8.27 2.91 -20.09
CA GLU A 383 9.34 3.92 -20.08
C GLU A 383 10.62 3.42 -19.40
N ALA A 384 11.69 3.27 -20.18
CA ALA A 384 12.99 2.75 -19.73
C ALA A 384 13.61 3.48 -18.52
N ARG A 385 13.29 4.77 -18.33
CA ARG A 385 13.81 5.57 -17.20
C ARG A 385 13.51 4.95 -15.83
N PHE A 386 12.39 4.24 -15.70
CA PHE A 386 12.04 3.58 -14.46
C PHE A 386 12.98 2.41 -14.14
N LEU A 387 13.27 1.53 -15.11
CA LEU A 387 14.23 0.44 -14.90
C LEU A 387 15.65 0.95 -14.69
N LEU A 388 16.09 1.96 -15.43
CA LEU A 388 17.40 2.58 -15.22
C LEU A 388 17.53 3.14 -13.80
N LYS A 389 16.45 3.74 -13.26
CA LYS A 389 16.42 4.20 -11.87
C LYS A 389 16.49 3.03 -10.90
N ALA A 390 15.76 1.94 -11.14
CA ALA A 390 15.76 0.76 -10.27
C ALA A 390 17.17 0.15 -10.17
N GLU A 391 17.85 0.02 -11.31
CA GLU A 391 19.24 -0.47 -11.41
C GLU A 391 20.21 0.44 -10.64
N SER A 392 20.05 1.76 -10.75
CA SER A 392 20.83 2.72 -9.96
C SER A 392 20.62 2.53 -8.45
N LEU A 393 19.40 2.24 -8.00
CA LEU A 393 19.11 1.98 -6.58
C LEU A 393 19.66 0.62 -6.13
N ILE A 394 19.62 -0.41 -6.98
CA ILE A 394 20.24 -1.72 -6.70
C ILE A 394 21.75 -1.54 -6.45
N HIS A 395 22.46 -0.90 -7.39
CA HIS A 395 23.90 -0.63 -7.27
C HIS A 395 24.26 0.24 -6.07
N ARG A 396 23.34 1.10 -5.61
CA ARG A 396 23.55 1.92 -4.41
C ARG A 396 23.56 1.06 -3.14
N CYS A 397 22.70 0.04 -3.07
CA CYS A 397 22.35 -0.64 -1.83
C CYS A 397 23.19 -1.89 -1.55
N VAL A 398 23.48 -2.66 -2.60
CA VAL A 398 24.18 -3.96 -2.50
C VAL A 398 25.25 -4.08 -3.58
N HIS A 399 26.18 -5.00 -3.38
CA HIS A 399 27.23 -5.35 -4.31
C HIS A 399 27.53 -6.87 -4.23
N PRO A 400 27.86 -7.54 -5.34
CA PRO A 400 28.22 -8.97 -5.34
C PRO A 400 29.42 -9.34 -4.46
N ASN A 401 30.30 -8.37 -4.21
CA ASN A 401 31.50 -8.50 -3.37
C ASN A 401 31.35 -7.80 -2.01
N ASP A 402 30.13 -7.59 -1.52
CA ASP A 402 29.93 -7.03 -0.17
C ASP A 402 30.53 -7.93 0.91
N ASP A 403 31.12 -7.33 1.94
CA ASP A 403 31.25 -8.01 3.23
C ASP A 403 29.86 -7.99 3.91
N VAL A 404 29.18 -9.14 3.91
CA VAL A 404 27.83 -9.26 4.47
C VAL A 404 27.86 -9.20 6.00
N ALA A 405 28.93 -9.66 6.64
CA ALA A 405 29.06 -9.66 8.09
C ALA A 405 29.18 -8.24 8.65
N GLU A 406 29.90 -7.35 7.96
CA GLU A 406 30.01 -5.92 8.32
C GLU A 406 28.69 -5.15 8.22
N ARG A 407 27.63 -5.73 7.63
CA ARG A 407 26.31 -5.10 7.52
C ARG A 407 25.44 -5.28 8.76
N HIS A 408 25.85 -6.15 9.69
CA HIS A 408 25.17 -6.43 10.95
C HIS A 408 23.69 -6.84 10.75
N LEU A 409 23.40 -7.67 9.73
CA LEU A 409 22.02 -8.00 9.32
C LEU A 409 21.20 -8.75 10.39
N LEU A 410 21.86 -9.39 11.37
CA LEU A 410 21.20 -10.05 12.50
C LEU A 410 20.76 -9.09 13.62
N ASP A 411 21.06 -7.79 13.53
CA ASP A 411 20.38 -6.76 14.33
C ASP A 411 18.93 -6.64 13.82
N ALA A 412 18.09 -7.57 14.25
CA ALA A 412 16.75 -7.79 13.70
C ALA A 412 15.94 -6.48 13.70
N GLU A 413 15.89 -5.76 14.82
CA GLU A 413 15.17 -4.48 14.94
C GLU A 413 15.57 -3.45 13.88
N ARG A 414 16.88 -3.32 13.64
CA ARG A 414 17.40 -2.26 12.75
C ARG A 414 17.67 -2.71 11.34
N ARG A 415 17.56 -4.01 11.04
CA ARG A 415 18.00 -4.58 9.76
C ARG A 415 17.06 -5.58 9.12
N TRP A 416 16.02 -6.08 9.80
CA TRP A 416 15.11 -7.13 9.27
C TRP A 416 14.62 -6.90 7.84
N PHE A 417 14.44 -5.62 7.47
CA PHE A 417 13.97 -5.16 6.17
C PHE A 417 14.93 -5.49 5.00
N TYR A 418 16.12 -6.02 5.25
CA TYR A 418 17.02 -6.45 4.19
C TYR A 418 16.40 -7.62 3.40
N THR A 419 15.58 -8.47 4.05
CA THR A 419 14.81 -9.54 3.39
C THR A 419 13.80 -8.99 2.39
N VAL A 420 13.15 -7.86 2.71
CA VAL A 420 12.25 -7.13 1.79
C VAL A 420 13.01 -6.69 0.54
N PHE A 421 14.25 -6.21 0.72
CA PHE A 421 15.11 -5.82 -0.41
C PHE A 421 15.53 -7.02 -1.26
N LEU A 422 15.89 -8.15 -0.66
CA LEU A 422 16.23 -9.36 -1.40
C LEU A 422 15.03 -9.94 -2.17
N GLN A 423 13.81 -9.85 -1.62
CA GLN A 423 12.60 -10.19 -2.38
C GLN A 423 12.39 -9.23 -3.56
N ALA A 424 12.64 -7.93 -3.40
CA ALA A 424 12.57 -6.97 -4.50
C ALA A 424 13.60 -7.28 -5.61
N LEU A 425 14.81 -7.73 -5.24
CA LEU A 425 15.81 -8.24 -6.20
C LEU A 425 15.31 -9.48 -6.94
N GLY A 426 14.72 -10.45 -6.24
CA GLY A 426 14.11 -11.63 -6.86
C GLY A 426 13.04 -11.26 -7.89
N LYS A 427 12.12 -10.35 -7.51
CA LYS A 427 11.09 -9.80 -8.42
C LYS A 427 11.70 -9.06 -9.62
N TYR A 428 12.79 -8.31 -9.42
CA TYR A 428 13.52 -7.64 -10.50
C TYR A 428 14.15 -8.63 -11.48
N LEU A 429 14.75 -9.71 -10.98
CA LEU A 429 15.33 -10.76 -11.82
C LEU A 429 14.26 -11.47 -12.66
N ASP A 430 13.13 -11.81 -12.05
CA ASP A 430 11.98 -12.35 -12.79
C ASP A 430 11.53 -11.42 -13.90
N TYR A 431 11.38 -10.13 -13.57
CA TYR A 431 10.89 -9.15 -14.54
C TYR A 431 11.87 -8.91 -15.69
N LYS A 432 13.17 -8.84 -15.41
CA LYS A 432 14.20 -8.75 -16.46
C LYS A 432 14.20 -10.00 -17.35
N ALA A 433 13.99 -11.19 -16.78
CA ALA A 433 13.89 -12.41 -17.55
C ALA A 433 12.61 -12.48 -18.41
N GLU A 434 11.46 -12.01 -17.90
CA GLU A 434 10.23 -11.82 -18.68
C GLU A 434 10.47 -10.93 -19.91
N LEU A 435 11.26 -9.87 -19.76
CA LEU A 435 11.65 -8.97 -20.84
C LEU A 435 12.75 -9.52 -21.77
N GLY A 436 13.34 -10.69 -21.45
CA GLY A 436 14.53 -11.21 -22.14
C GLY A 436 15.80 -10.39 -21.92
N ALA A 437 15.81 -9.46 -20.96
CA ALA A 437 16.91 -8.55 -20.66
C ALA A 437 17.94 -9.19 -19.72
N ILE A 438 18.63 -10.24 -20.20
CA ILE A 438 19.67 -10.97 -19.46
C ILE A 438 21.03 -10.27 -19.61
N ASP A 439 21.11 -9.04 -19.12
CA ASP A 439 22.26 -8.14 -19.29
C ASP A 439 23.15 -8.05 -18.05
N GLY A 440 24.10 -7.09 -18.05
CA GLY A 440 25.01 -6.87 -16.93
C GLY A 440 24.31 -6.46 -15.63
N ALA A 441 23.18 -5.74 -15.71
CA ALA A 441 22.40 -5.36 -14.53
C ALA A 441 21.70 -6.59 -13.93
N TYR A 442 21.15 -7.47 -14.78
CA TYR A 442 20.65 -8.78 -14.36
C TYR A 442 21.76 -9.64 -13.72
N ALA A 443 22.95 -9.69 -14.34
CA ALA A 443 24.10 -10.42 -13.79
C ALA A 443 24.51 -9.91 -12.39
N TYR A 444 24.53 -8.58 -12.22
CA TYR A 444 24.86 -7.92 -10.96
C TYR A 444 23.84 -8.21 -9.86
N ALA A 445 22.55 -8.06 -10.16
CA ALA A 445 21.46 -8.33 -9.23
C ALA A 445 21.44 -9.81 -8.82
N ARG A 446 21.64 -10.72 -9.78
CA ARG A 446 21.70 -12.18 -9.54
C ARG A 446 22.86 -12.54 -8.63
N ALA A 447 24.07 -12.06 -8.93
CA ALA A 447 25.25 -12.33 -8.11
C ALA A 447 25.09 -11.77 -6.69
N SER A 448 24.51 -10.58 -6.55
CA SER A 448 24.20 -9.99 -5.23
C SER A 448 23.19 -10.84 -4.45
N LEU A 449 22.08 -11.26 -5.06
CA LEU A 449 21.08 -12.10 -4.42
C LEU A 449 21.69 -13.43 -3.91
N LEU A 450 22.45 -14.11 -4.77
CA LEU A 450 23.10 -15.38 -4.42
C LEU A 450 24.12 -15.23 -3.30
N HIS A 451 24.91 -14.16 -3.30
CA HIS A 451 25.90 -13.89 -2.26
C HIS A 451 25.26 -13.71 -0.88
N TYR A 452 24.19 -12.90 -0.81
CA TYR A 452 23.47 -12.69 0.44
C TYR A 452 22.71 -13.94 0.87
N ALA A 453 22.03 -14.64 -0.05
CA ALA A 453 21.33 -15.87 0.26
C ALA A 453 22.29 -16.96 0.79
N ALA A 454 23.48 -17.09 0.21
CA ALA A 454 24.51 -18.01 0.70
C ALA A 454 24.90 -17.71 2.15
N TRP A 455 25.12 -16.44 2.49
CA TRP A 455 25.36 -16.03 3.88
C TRP A 455 24.16 -16.33 4.78
N MET A 456 22.93 -16.07 4.33
CA MET A 456 21.71 -16.34 5.11
C MET A 456 21.56 -17.81 5.49
N VAL A 457 21.99 -18.76 4.64
CA VAL A 457 21.86 -20.20 4.93
C VAL A 457 22.46 -20.55 6.29
N ASP A 458 23.63 -19.99 6.60
CA ASP A 458 24.40 -20.34 7.79
C ASP A 458 24.11 -19.44 9.01
N HIS A 459 23.44 -18.30 8.82
CA HIS A 459 23.31 -17.26 9.85
C HIS A 459 21.87 -16.92 10.24
N GLU A 460 20.89 -17.11 9.35
CA GLU A 460 19.50 -16.76 9.61
C GLU A 460 18.76 -17.83 10.42
N TYR A 461 17.85 -17.37 11.27
CA TYR A 461 16.97 -18.17 12.13
C TYR A 461 15.62 -17.45 12.29
N PRO A 462 14.53 -18.16 12.67
CA PRO A 462 13.24 -17.55 12.96
C PRO A 462 13.37 -16.48 14.04
N TYR A 463 12.80 -15.29 13.84
CA TYR A 463 13.03 -14.15 14.73
C TYR A 463 12.61 -14.44 16.18
N LEU A 464 11.53 -15.20 16.37
CA LEU A 464 11.00 -15.55 17.69
C LEU A 464 11.79 -16.66 18.41
N ASP A 465 12.84 -17.22 17.80
CA ASP A 465 13.80 -18.07 18.53
C ASP A 465 14.71 -17.24 19.46
N ARG A 466 14.79 -15.91 19.22
CA ARG A 466 15.49 -14.95 20.09
C ARG A 466 14.62 -13.74 20.38
N PRO A 467 13.52 -13.90 21.15
CA PRO A 467 12.61 -12.79 21.43
C PRO A 467 13.25 -11.70 22.28
N GLU A 468 14.33 -11.99 23.02
CA GLU A 468 15.01 -11.08 23.93
C GLU A 468 15.74 -9.90 23.24
N ILE A 469 15.96 -9.99 21.93
CA ILE A 469 16.57 -8.91 21.14
C ILE A 469 15.53 -8.04 20.42
N LEU A 470 14.24 -8.33 20.59
CA LEU A 470 13.13 -7.64 19.95
C LEU A 470 12.46 -6.67 20.95
N GLU A 471 12.10 -5.47 20.48
CA GLU A 471 11.33 -4.49 21.24
C GLU A 471 9.91 -5.03 21.49
N TYR A 472 9.29 -5.64 20.47
CA TYR A 472 7.98 -6.28 20.57
C TYR A 472 7.98 -7.65 19.86
N PRO A 473 8.14 -8.78 20.60
CA PRO A 473 8.13 -10.12 20.01
C PRO A 473 6.69 -10.59 19.67
N THR A 474 6.10 -10.00 18.62
CA THR A 474 4.73 -10.29 18.17
C THR A 474 4.67 -11.24 16.99
N GLU A 475 3.45 -11.66 16.62
CA GLU A 475 3.16 -12.47 15.44
C GLU A 475 3.61 -11.83 14.12
N THR A 476 3.81 -10.51 14.11
CA THR A 476 4.39 -9.80 12.96
C THR A 476 5.75 -10.38 12.59
N TRP A 477 6.59 -10.72 13.57
CA TRP A 477 7.91 -11.29 13.31
C TRP A 477 7.84 -12.66 12.65
N ALA A 478 6.95 -13.53 13.14
CA ALA A 478 6.70 -14.83 12.52
C ALA A 478 6.16 -14.69 11.09
N ALA A 479 5.31 -13.70 10.82
CA ALA A 479 4.83 -13.42 9.46
C ALA A 479 5.93 -12.83 8.55
N GLN A 480 6.86 -12.03 9.08
CA GLN A 480 8.01 -11.52 8.33
C GLN A 480 9.01 -12.63 7.98
N ASP A 481 9.14 -13.68 8.79
CA ASP A 481 9.99 -14.84 8.47
C ASP A 481 9.57 -15.53 7.16
N MET A 482 8.30 -15.42 6.75
CA MET A 482 7.84 -15.91 5.44
C MET A 482 8.62 -15.28 4.27
N ARG A 483 9.13 -14.05 4.43
CA ARG A 483 9.97 -13.41 3.41
C ARG A 483 11.29 -14.15 3.21
N LYS A 484 11.86 -14.75 4.25
CA LYS A 484 13.10 -15.54 4.15
C LYS A 484 12.86 -16.77 3.27
N SER A 485 11.71 -17.43 3.40
CA SER A 485 11.29 -18.51 2.49
C SER A 485 11.29 -18.05 1.03
N ASP A 486 10.61 -16.93 0.73
CA ASP A 486 10.55 -16.41 -0.63
C ASP A 486 11.93 -15.99 -1.16
N VAL A 487 12.79 -15.38 -0.34
CA VAL A 487 14.18 -15.03 -0.72
C VAL A 487 14.97 -16.27 -1.14
N PHE A 488 14.89 -17.34 -0.35
CA PHE A 488 15.56 -18.59 -0.69
C PHE A 488 14.96 -19.24 -1.95
N ALA A 489 13.65 -19.17 -2.14
CA ALA A 489 13.01 -19.65 -3.36
C ALA A 489 13.51 -18.87 -4.61
N PHE A 490 13.62 -17.54 -4.52
CA PHE A 490 14.23 -16.73 -5.59
C PHE A 490 15.70 -17.12 -5.82
N ALA A 491 16.50 -17.26 -4.78
CA ALA A 491 17.91 -17.64 -4.91
C ALA A 491 18.07 -19.04 -5.54
N ALA A 492 17.22 -19.99 -5.15
CA ALA A 492 17.20 -21.35 -5.70
C ALA A 492 17.03 -21.35 -7.23
N LYS A 493 16.11 -20.53 -7.75
CA LYS A 493 15.88 -20.39 -9.22
C LYS A 493 17.14 -19.97 -10.00
N HIS A 494 18.07 -19.28 -9.36
CA HIS A 494 19.29 -18.78 -9.98
C HIS A 494 20.54 -19.60 -9.63
N SER A 495 20.40 -20.74 -8.98
CA SER A 495 21.49 -21.63 -8.57
C SER A 495 21.28 -23.04 -9.10
N SER A 496 22.27 -23.91 -8.95
CA SER A 496 22.22 -25.32 -9.36
C SER A 496 22.93 -26.21 -8.33
N GLY A 497 22.80 -27.54 -8.48
CA GLY A 497 23.47 -28.53 -7.63
C GLY A 497 23.16 -28.39 -6.13
N ASP A 498 24.17 -28.63 -5.30
CA ASP A 498 24.03 -28.63 -3.84
C ASP A 498 23.61 -27.27 -3.27
N THR A 499 24.08 -26.16 -3.85
CA THR A 499 23.68 -24.82 -3.44
C THR A 499 22.17 -24.61 -3.60
N ARG A 500 21.61 -25.08 -4.72
CA ARG A 500 20.16 -25.02 -4.97
C ARG A 500 19.38 -25.87 -3.98
N ALA A 501 19.87 -27.08 -3.70
CA ALA A 501 19.25 -27.97 -2.72
C ALA A 501 19.20 -27.33 -1.32
N ARG A 502 20.29 -26.69 -0.88
CA ARG A 502 20.35 -25.96 0.39
C ARG A 502 19.38 -24.79 0.42
N PHE A 503 19.29 -23.99 -0.64
CA PHE A 503 18.31 -22.90 -0.69
C PHE A 503 16.86 -23.43 -0.62
N LEU A 504 16.53 -24.50 -1.34
CA LEU A 504 15.18 -25.09 -1.27
C LEU A 504 14.86 -25.67 0.12
N GLU A 505 15.83 -26.28 0.79
CA GLU A 505 15.69 -26.75 2.18
C GLU A 505 15.42 -25.58 3.13
N ARG A 506 16.22 -24.50 3.05
CA ARG A 506 15.98 -23.31 3.88
C ARG A 506 14.66 -22.62 3.55
N ALA A 507 14.23 -22.61 2.29
CA ALA A 507 12.93 -22.08 1.91
C ALA A 507 11.79 -22.82 2.62
N ASP A 508 11.79 -24.15 2.57
CA ASP A 508 10.82 -25.01 3.26
C ASP A 508 10.88 -24.80 4.78
N TYR A 509 12.08 -24.78 5.37
CA TYR A 509 12.27 -24.55 6.81
C TYR A 509 11.60 -23.25 7.28
N PHE A 510 11.86 -22.11 6.63
CA PHE A 510 11.27 -20.84 7.03
C PHE A 510 9.77 -20.75 6.75
N PHE A 511 9.29 -21.41 5.69
CA PHE A 511 7.87 -21.51 5.41
C PHE A 511 7.13 -22.24 6.54
N GLN A 512 7.59 -23.44 6.88
CA GLN A 512 7.00 -24.27 7.94
C GLN A 512 7.09 -23.59 9.31
N ALA A 513 8.24 -22.99 9.64
CA ALA A 513 8.43 -22.26 10.90
C ALA A 513 7.45 -21.08 11.02
N SER A 514 7.29 -20.29 9.96
CA SER A 514 6.35 -19.16 9.92
C SER A 514 4.91 -19.61 10.11
N VAL A 515 4.46 -20.60 9.31
CA VAL A 515 3.08 -21.12 9.36
C VAL A 515 2.78 -21.76 10.72
N SER A 516 3.63 -22.66 11.20
CA SER A 516 3.42 -23.35 12.47
C SER A 516 3.37 -22.38 13.64
N THR A 517 4.26 -21.38 13.66
CA THR A 517 4.30 -20.39 14.74
C THR A 517 3.03 -19.53 14.73
N LEU A 518 2.65 -18.98 13.58
CA LEU A 518 1.45 -18.17 13.43
C LEU A 518 0.17 -18.96 13.77
N SER A 519 0.03 -20.19 13.30
CA SER A 519 -1.12 -21.05 13.59
C SER A 519 -1.36 -21.23 15.09
N GLY A 520 -0.28 -21.25 15.89
CA GLY A 520 -0.34 -21.36 17.35
C GLY A 520 -0.70 -20.07 18.08
N MET A 521 -0.63 -18.90 17.44
CA MET A 521 -0.83 -17.61 18.10
C MET A 521 -2.30 -17.17 18.11
N PRO A 522 -2.83 -16.65 19.24
CA PRO A 522 -4.20 -16.12 19.28
C PRO A 522 -4.35 -14.82 18.46
N THR A 523 -3.28 -14.07 18.29
CA THR A 523 -3.21 -12.80 17.54
C THR A 523 -2.97 -12.97 16.05
N ARG A 524 -2.94 -14.21 15.54
CA ARG A 524 -2.67 -14.51 14.12
C ARG A 524 -3.64 -13.86 13.14
N THR A 525 -4.84 -13.51 13.60
CA THR A 525 -5.89 -12.88 12.81
C THR A 525 -5.79 -11.35 12.77
N LEU A 526 -4.82 -10.73 13.46
CA LEU A 526 -4.59 -9.28 13.37
C LEU A 526 -4.25 -8.87 11.93
N THR A 527 -4.52 -7.61 11.57
CA THR A 527 -4.45 -7.13 10.19
C THR A 527 -3.07 -7.30 9.56
N ARG A 528 -2.01 -6.90 10.29
CA ARG A 528 -0.63 -6.94 9.77
C ARG A 528 -0.14 -8.36 9.42
N PRO A 529 -0.17 -9.37 10.33
CA PRO A 529 0.27 -10.71 9.99
C PRO A 529 -0.57 -11.31 8.85
N VAL A 530 -1.89 -11.08 8.84
CA VAL A 530 -2.76 -11.57 7.75
C VAL A 530 -2.31 -10.99 6.41
N VAL A 531 -2.13 -9.67 6.28
CA VAL A 531 -1.68 -9.05 5.01
C VAL A 531 -0.29 -9.53 4.56
N LEU A 532 0.62 -9.75 5.51
CA LEU A 532 1.92 -10.36 5.19
C LEU A 532 1.74 -11.79 4.62
N MET A 533 0.86 -12.61 5.17
CA MET A 533 0.56 -13.94 4.64
C MET A 533 -0.20 -13.89 3.30
N LEU A 534 -0.98 -12.84 3.06
CA LEU A 534 -1.64 -12.64 1.77
C LEU A 534 -0.64 -12.41 0.62
N THR A 535 0.47 -11.74 0.91
CA THR A 535 1.43 -11.27 -0.11
C THR A 535 2.74 -12.07 -0.19
N ASN A 536 3.01 -12.96 0.76
CA ASN A 536 4.22 -13.79 0.82
C ASN A 536 3.87 -15.29 0.93
N GLY A 537 4.84 -16.16 0.64
CA GLY A 537 4.69 -17.62 0.73
C GLY A 537 4.05 -18.30 -0.48
N LEU A 538 3.57 -17.54 -1.47
CA LEU A 538 2.99 -18.07 -2.72
C LEU A 538 3.99 -18.93 -3.50
N MET A 539 5.29 -18.64 -3.38
CA MET A 539 6.35 -19.37 -4.06
C MET A 539 6.51 -20.81 -3.58
N HIS A 540 6.07 -21.14 -2.36
CA HIS A 540 6.26 -22.49 -1.82
C HIS A 540 5.51 -23.54 -2.63
N ALA A 541 4.23 -23.29 -2.93
CA ALA A 541 3.44 -24.12 -3.84
C ALA A 541 3.64 -23.75 -5.32
N GLY A 542 3.79 -22.46 -5.63
CA GLY A 542 3.75 -21.94 -7.00
C GLY A 542 5.08 -21.94 -7.76
N CYS A 543 6.22 -22.07 -7.07
CA CYS A 543 7.52 -22.15 -7.73
C CYS A 543 7.84 -23.61 -8.08
N SER A 544 8.06 -23.90 -9.36
CA SER A 544 8.52 -25.23 -9.75
C SER A 544 9.88 -25.52 -9.10
N ARG A 545 9.95 -26.66 -8.39
CA ARG A 545 11.20 -27.20 -7.82
C ARG A 545 12.22 -27.61 -8.89
N THR A 546 11.91 -27.51 -10.18
CA THR A 546 12.86 -27.72 -11.28
C THR A 546 13.08 -26.47 -12.13
N SER A 547 12.44 -25.35 -11.79
CA SER A 547 12.66 -24.09 -12.51
C SER A 547 14.10 -23.62 -12.31
N GLU A 548 14.76 -23.34 -13.42
CA GLU A 548 16.04 -22.66 -13.51
C GLU A 548 15.87 -21.43 -14.40
N MET A 549 16.48 -20.33 -13.98
CA MET A 549 16.47 -19.07 -14.71
C MET A 549 17.68 -18.98 -15.63
N PRO A 550 17.59 -18.21 -16.74
CA PRO A 550 18.70 -18.05 -17.67
C PRO A 550 19.96 -17.55 -16.98
N ALA A 551 21.09 -18.16 -17.34
CA ALA A 551 22.40 -17.73 -16.89
C ALA A 551 22.82 -16.45 -17.64
N PRO A 552 23.33 -15.42 -16.95
CA PRO A 552 23.89 -14.26 -17.60
C PRO A 552 25.19 -14.60 -18.35
N PRO A 553 25.59 -13.76 -19.32
CA PRO A 553 26.92 -13.86 -19.90
C PRO A 553 28.01 -13.75 -18.83
N LEU A 554 29.16 -14.38 -19.09
CA LEU A 554 30.34 -14.23 -18.24
C LEU A 554 30.73 -12.76 -18.15
N THR A 555 31.11 -12.34 -16.94
CA THR A 555 31.51 -10.96 -16.64
C THR A 555 32.96 -10.97 -16.13
N ASP A 556 33.75 -9.98 -16.53
CA ASP A 556 35.13 -9.75 -16.06
C ASP A 556 35.18 -9.25 -14.60
N GLY A 557 34.04 -9.26 -13.90
CA GLY A 557 33.86 -8.82 -12.53
C GLY A 557 32.97 -7.57 -12.42
N PHE A 558 32.55 -7.25 -11.19
CA PHE A 558 31.59 -6.17 -10.91
C PHE A 558 32.24 -4.86 -10.41
N GLY A 559 33.57 -4.79 -10.43
CA GLY A 559 34.33 -3.66 -9.87
C GLY A 559 34.25 -3.59 -8.35
N THR A 560 34.50 -2.39 -7.81
CA THR A 560 34.46 -2.10 -6.37
C THR A 560 33.19 -1.35 -5.98
N ARG A 561 32.63 -1.69 -4.83
CA ARG A 561 31.52 -0.96 -4.24
C ARG A 561 31.85 0.52 -4.05
N ARG A 562 30.90 1.40 -4.37
CA ARG A 562 30.98 2.84 -4.09
C ARG A 562 30.03 3.20 -2.96
N SER A 563 30.56 3.82 -1.91
CA SER A 563 29.75 4.33 -0.80
C SER A 563 28.87 5.49 -1.28
N PHE A 564 27.57 5.42 -1.01
CA PHE A 564 26.66 6.52 -1.28
C PHE A 564 26.68 7.53 -0.13
N VAL A 565 26.80 8.82 -0.47
CA VAL A 565 26.74 9.93 0.48
C VAL A 565 25.56 10.81 0.09
N PRO A 566 24.53 11.02 0.94
CA PRO A 566 23.35 11.84 0.61
C PRO A 566 23.68 13.27 0.17
N GLN A 567 22.82 13.85 -0.68
CA GLN A 567 22.96 15.23 -1.16
C GLN A 567 23.15 16.23 -0.02
N LYS A 568 22.34 16.15 1.04
CA LYS A 568 22.44 17.07 2.19
C LYS A 568 23.84 17.05 2.81
N VAL A 569 24.47 15.88 2.93
CA VAL A 569 25.82 15.73 3.49
C VAL A 569 26.86 16.34 2.55
N ARG A 570 26.77 16.05 1.24
CA ARG A 570 27.67 16.62 0.23
C ARG A 570 27.53 18.14 0.14
N ALA A 571 26.30 18.66 0.11
CA ALA A 571 26.00 20.08 0.05
C ALA A 571 26.53 20.84 1.26
N LEU A 572 26.36 20.31 2.49
CA LEU A 572 26.94 20.92 3.69
C LEU A 572 28.47 20.92 3.67
N LYS A 573 29.10 19.85 3.16
CA LYS A 573 30.55 19.79 2.98
C LYS A 573 31.02 20.87 1.99
N HIS A 574 30.37 20.99 0.84
CA HIS A 574 30.71 22.00 -0.17
C HIS A 574 30.47 23.43 0.35
N ALA A 575 29.38 23.68 1.07
CA ALA A 575 29.11 24.98 1.69
C ALA A 575 30.21 25.41 2.66
N ARG A 576 30.72 24.47 3.49
CA ARG A 576 31.86 24.73 4.39
C ARG A 576 33.13 25.07 3.62
N ILE A 577 33.41 24.36 2.53
CA ILE A 577 34.58 24.63 1.67
C ILE A 577 34.46 26.02 1.03
N ILE A 578 33.29 26.37 0.49
CA ILE A 578 33.03 27.69 -0.12
C ILE A 578 33.22 28.80 0.92
N ALA A 579 32.66 28.64 2.12
CA ALA A 579 32.83 29.61 3.21
C ALA A 579 34.30 29.78 3.61
N ALA A 580 35.07 28.69 3.69
CA ALA A 580 36.49 28.74 4.00
C ALA A 580 37.28 29.48 2.90
N VAL A 581 37.02 29.20 1.62
CA VAL A 581 37.65 29.89 0.48
C VAL A 581 37.31 31.38 0.46
N LEU A 582 36.04 31.74 0.66
CA LEU A 582 35.61 33.14 0.72
C LEU A 582 36.27 33.89 1.89
N THR A 583 36.45 33.21 3.04
CA THR A 583 37.17 33.78 4.19
C THR A 583 38.63 34.05 3.86
N VAL A 584 39.32 33.09 3.20
CA VAL A 584 40.71 33.27 2.76
C VAL A 584 40.84 34.41 1.76
N ILE A 585 39.93 34.51 0.78
CA ILE A 585 39.91 35.62 -0.20
C ILE A 585 39.67 36.96 0.50
N ALA A 586 38.75 37.03 1.46
CA ALA A 586 38.47 38.25 2.21
C ALA A 586 39.68 38.70 3.04
N ILE A 587 40.38 37.77 3.70
CA ILE A 587 41.62 38.05 4.44
C ILE A 587 42.72 38.55 3.49
N ALA A 588 42.92 37.88 2.36
CA ALA A 588 43.90 38.28 1.35
C ALA A 588 43.58 39.67 0.76
N GLY A 589 42.30 39.95 0.50
CA GLY A 589 41.83 41.25 0.03
C GLY A 589 42.03 42.36 1.06
N ALA A 590 41.75 42.11 2.34
CA ALA A 590 41.99 43.06 3.42
C ALA A 590 43.49 43.33 3.61
N ALA A 591 44.34 42.30 3.54
CA ALA A 591 45.80 42.44 3.61
C ALA A 591 46.35 43.23 2.40
N GLY A 592 45.84 42.96 1.20
CA GLY A 592 46.20 43.72 -0.01
C GLY A 592 45.77 45.18 0.05
N LEU A 593 44.56 45.46 0.55
CA LEU A 593 44.08 46.83 0.74
C LEU A 593 44.90 47.57 1.82
N PHE A 594 45.24 46.89 2.92
CA PHE A 594 46.12 47.44 3.95
C PHE A 594 47.52 47.78 3.40
N TYR A 595 48.09 46.91 2.57
CA TYR A 595 49.37 47.16 1.90
C TYR A 595 49.32 48.30 0.87
N LEU A 596 48.18 48.52 0.21
CA LEU A 596 48.00 49.64 -0.73
C LEU A 596 47.72 50.98 -0.04
N LEU A 597 47.27 50.95 1.21
CA LEU A 597 46.95 52.15 2.02
C LEU A 597 48.06 52.52 3.03
N SER A 598 49.09 51.68 3.17
CA SER A 598 50.30 51.92 3.97
C SER A 598 51.46 52.31 3.05
#